data_AF-A0A1U8N6T5-F1
#
_entry.id   AF-A0A1U8N6T5-F1
#
_cell.length_a   1.000
_cell.length_b   1.000
_cell.length_c   1.000
_cell.angle_alpha   90.00
_cell.angle_beta   90.00
_cell.angle_gamma   90.00
#
_symmetry.space_group_name_H-M   'P 1'
#
loop_
_entity.id
_entity.type
_entity.pdbx_description
1 polymer ?
#
loop_
_entity_poly.entity_id
_entity_poly.type
_entity_poly.pdbx_seq_one_letter_code
_entity_poly.pdbx_strand_id
1 'polypeptide(L)'
;MFRNYNQINITQGTGPESIAFDCKGEGPYARVSDGRILKWEGPKFGWKEFAVPSSFRIRKLCDGSIDPNLEPICGRPLGLKFHIETYHLYIADAYYGLLVVGPYGGVAEKLATSAGGIPFKFTNGLDIDTKTGMVYFTDNSTVIQRRMRILKFNLESGAKAKNMSEVFADPEVFAVLPRVPDNIKRNKDGDFWVALNTGRSESIQSDASDPIGVKYNEKGTVLKRLDGHNGIIFNSISEVKEYNHRLYIGSVTKPYVGILNDY
;
A
#
# COMPACT_ATOMS: atom_id res chain seq x y z
N MET A 1 2.23 -1.81 -26.06
CA MET A 1 2.05 -0.37 -25.75
C MET A 1 0.65 -0.18 -25.19
N PHE A 2 0.51 0.44 -24.02
CA PHE A 2 -0.80 0.66 -23.38
C PHE A 2 -1.62 1.67 -24.19
N ARG A 3 -2.76 1.26 -24.72
CA ARG A 3 -3.61 2.11 -25.58
C ARG A 3 -4.58 3.00 -24.79
N ASN A 4 -5.01 2.58 -23.60
CA ASN A 4 -5.98 3.28 -22.76
C ASN A 4 -5.41 3.57 -21.36
N TYR A 5 -4.38 4.41 -21.33
CA TYR A 5 -3.60 4.80 -20.16
C TYR A 5 -3.70 6.30 -19.88
N ASN A 6 -3.96 6.65 -18.62
CA ASN A 6 -3.94 8.03 -18.11
C ASN A 6 -3.05 8.14 -16.89
N GLN A 7 -2.67 9.38 -16.54
CA GLN A 7 -1.89 9.69 -15.34
C GLN A 7 -2.59 10.78 -14.53
N ILE A 8 -2.51 10.68 -13.21
CA ILE A 8 -2.80 11.78 -12.30
C ILE A 8 -1.46 12.22 -11.70
N ASN A 9 -0.90 13.31 -12.23
CA ASN A 9 0.38 13.85 -11.77
C ASN A 9 0.26 14.38 -10.35
N ILE A 10 1.23 14.03 -9.50
CA ILE A 10 1.39 14.56 -8.15
C ILE A 10 2.30 15.77 -8.24
N THR A 11 1.75 16.96 -8.01
CA THR A 11 2.45 18.23 -8.21
C THR A 11 3.42 18.57 -7.09
N GLN A 12 3.20 18.05 -5.88
CA GLN A 12 4.03 18.29 -4.70
C GLN A 12 4.28 16.98 -3.96
N GLY A 13 5.29 16.24 -4.39
CA GLY A 13 5.64 14.92 -3.86
C GLY A 13 5.85 13.91 -4.99
N THR A 14 6.28 12.71 -4.62
CA THR A 14 6.45 11.59 -5.55
C THR A 14 6.23 10.28 -4.81
N GLY A 15 6.19 9.16 -5.53
CA GLY A 15 6.16 7.84 -4.95
C GLY A 15 4.80 7.45 -4.34
N PRO A 16 3.70 7.45 -5.12
CA PRO A 16 2.42 6.92 -4.68
C PRO A 16 2.45 5.40 -4.55
N GLU A 17 3.06 4.90 -3.48
CA GLU A 17 3.34 3.47 -3.39
C GLU A 17 2.12 2.64 -3.00
N SER A 18 1.16 3.23 -2.29
CA SER A 18 -0.14 2.61 -1.98
C SER A 18 -1.28 3.59 -2.20
N ILE A 19 -2.38 3.05 -2.72
CA ILE A 19 -3.57 3.76 -3.18
C ILE A 19 -4.80 3.20 -2.47
N ALA A 20 -5.69 4.09 -2.06
CA ALA A 20 -6.96 3.73 -1.46
C ALA A 20 -8.11 4.56 -2.04
N PHE A 21 -9.32 4.02 -1.92
CA PHE A 21 -10.57 4.73 -2.17
C PHE A 21 -11.38 4.64 -0.89
N ASP A 22 -12.03 5.74 -0.53
CA ASP A 22 -12.92 5.72 0.62
C ASP A 22 -14.24 5.02 0.28
N CYS A 23 -15.06 4.82 1.30
CA CYS A 23 -16.28 4.02 1.19
C CYS A 23 -17.43 4.78 0.51
N LYS A 24 -17.27 6.11 0.29
CA LYS A 24 -18.15 6.91 -0.59
C LYS A 24 -17.69 6.85 -2.04
N GLY A 25 -16.56 6.20 -2.28
CA GLY A 25 -15.92 6.05 -3.58
C GLY A 25 -15.15 7.27 -4.04
N GLU A 26 -14.82 8.20 -3.13
CA GLU A 26 -13.94 9.32 -3.44
C GLU A 26 -12.47 8.90 -3.42
N GLY A 27 -11.63 9.77 -3.99
CA GLY A 27 -10.20 9.55 -4.19
C GLY A 27 -9.80 9.61 -5.68
N PRO A 28 -8.67 9.00 -6.07
CA PRO A 28 -7.80 8.17 -5.22
C PRO A 28 -7.16 8.95 -4.07
N TYR A 29 -6.92 8.25 -2.97
CA TYR A 29 -5.99 8.63 -1.92
C TYR A 29 -4.67 7.95 -2.18
N ALA A 30 -3.57 8.67 -2.12
CA ALA A 30 -2.24 8.12 -2.33
C ALA A 30 -1.29 8.68 -1.26
N ARG A 31 -0.53 7.79 -0.62
CA ARG A 31 0.61 8.24 0.17
C ARG A 31 1.73 8.76 -0.74
N VAL A 32 2.63 9.59 -0.25
CA VAL A 32 3.82 10.03 -1.01
C VAL A 32 5.08 9.85 -0.16
N SER A 33 6.25 9.90 -0.80
CA SER A 33 7.55 9.64 -0.18
C SER A 33 7.86 10.52 1.04
N ASP A 34 7.33 11.74 1.08
CA ASP A 34 7.51 12.68 2.22
C ASP A 34 6.59 12.41 3.42
N GLY A 35 5.95 11.25 3.44
CA GLY A 35 5.09 10.80 4.52
C GLY A 35 3.65 11.28 4.44
N ARG A 36 3.31 12.26 3.59
CA ARG A 36 1.90 12.72 3.47
C ARG A 36 1.02 11.68 2.79
N ILE A 37 -0.27 11.74 3.09
CA ILE A 37 -1.33 11.09 2.34
C ILE A 37 -2.13 12.19 1.66
N LEU A 38 -2.22 12.11 0.33
CA LEU A 38 -2.91 13.07 -0.50
C LEU A 38 -4.23 12.48 -1.00
N LYS A 39 -5.25 13.32 -1.14
CA LYS A 39 -6.54 13.01 -1.79
C LYS A 39 -6.62 13.75 -3.12
N TRP A 40 -6.97 13.04 -4.19
CA TRP A 40 -7.31 13.66 -5.47
C TRP A 40 -8.76 14.16 -5.44
N GLU A 41 -8.95 15.46 -5.66
CA GLU A 41 -10.28 16.11 -5.68
C GLU A 41 -10.75 16.46 -7.09
N GLY A 42 -10.20 15.79 -8.10
CA GLY A 42 -10.56 16.00 -9.50
C GLY A 42 -9.71 17.07 -10.20
N PRO A 43 -9.84 17.19 -11.54
CA PRO A 43 -8.95 18.01 -12.36
C PRO A 43 -8.93 19.51 -11.99
N LYS A 44 -10.02 20.01 -11.42
CA LYS A 44 -10.15 21.43 -11.04
C LYS A 44 -9.40 21.76 -9.75
N PHE A 45 -9.36 20.83 -8.80
CA PHE A 45 -8.83 21.08 -7.45
C PHE A 45 -7.47 20.43 -7.21
N GLY A 46 -7.15 19.37 -7.95
CA GLY A 46 -5.87 18.69 -7.86
C GLY A 46 -5.75 17.80 -6.62
N TRP A 47 -4.51 17.53 -6.23
CA TRP A 47 -4.19 16.82 -4.99
C TRP A 47 -4.21 17.77 -3.80
N LYS A 48 -4.82 17.33 -2.70
CA LYS A 48 -4.78 18.01 -1.40
C LYS A 48 -4.22 17.09 -0.34
N GLU A 49 -3.53 17.66 0.64
CA GLU A 49 -3.14 16.92 1.84
C GLU A 49 -4.41 16.44 2.56
N PHE A 50 -4.49 15.14 2.77
CA PHE A 50 -5.54 14.51 3.56
C PHE A 50 -5.03 14.23 4.96
N ALA A 51 -3.89 13.54 5.08
CA ALA A 51 -3.38 13.15 6.39
C ALA A 51 -1.85 13.16 6.47
N VAL A 52 -1.35 13.25 7.70
CA VAL A 52 0.06 13.14 8.04
C VAL A 52 0.26 12.16 9.19
N PRO A 53 1.39 11.45 9.26
CA PRO A 53 1.54 10.32 10.17
C PRO A 53 1.98 10.76 11.58
N SER A 54 2.37 12.02 11.76
CA SER A 54 2.81 12.59 13.04
C SER A 54 2.65 14.10 13.06
N SER A 55 2.28 14.66 14.22
CA SER A 55 2.29 16.11 14.48
C SER A 55 3.70 16.66 14.67
N PHE A 56 4.68 15.81 14.95
CA PHE A 56 6.09 16.19 15.14
C PHE A 56 6.87 16.32 13.83
N ARG A 57 6.26 15.96 12.67
CA ARG A 57 6.90 16.15 11.37
C ARG A 57 7.17 17.64 11.14
N ILE A 58 8.35 17.96 10.63
CA ILE A 58 8.72 19.35 10.33
C ILE A 58 8.43 19.59 8.85
N ARG A 59 7.32 20.25 8.53
CA ARG A 59 6.85 20.47 7.14
C ARG A 59 7.95 20.99 6.21
N LYS A 60 8.74 21.97 6.65
CA LYS A 60 9.85 22.55 5.88
C LYS A 60 10.95 21.55 5.50
N LEU A 61 11.15 20.52 6.31
CA LEU A 61 12.13 19.45 6.04
C LEU A 61 11.50 18.30 5.26
N CYS A 62 10.23 17.99 5.55
CA CYS A 62 9.57 16.82 5.02
C CYS A 62 8.96 17.05 3.65
N ASP A 63 8.13 18.08 3.47
CA ASP A 63 7.25 18.20 2.32
C ASP A 63 8.05 18.28 1.01
N GLY A 64 7.81 17.33 0.10
CA GLY A 64 8.54 17.18 -1.17
C GLY A 64 9.88 16.44 -1.07
N SER A 65 10.35 16.10 0.14
CA SER A 65 11.59 15.36 0.32
C SER A 65 11.47 13.91 -0.17
N ILE A 66 12.58 13.42 -0.70
CA ILE A 66 12.80 12.01 -1.06
C ILE A 66 14.00 11.42 -0.31
N ASP A 67 14.55 12.15 0.66
CA ASP A 67 15.72 11.72 1.44
C ASP A 67 15.29 10.63 2.46
N PRO A 68 15.77 9.38 2.30
CA PRO A 68 15.44 8.29 3.21
C PRO A 68 15.83 8.58 4.67
N ASN A 69 16.83 9.44 4.91
CA ASN A 69 17.27 9.78 6.26
C ASN A 69 16.25 10.62 7.02
N LEU A 70 15.32 11.27 6.32
CA LEU A 70 14.25 12.05 6.94
C LEU A 70 12.99 11.23 7.22
N GLU A 71 12.87 10.02 6.66
CA GLU A 71 11.70 9.16 6.86
C GLU A 71 11.37 8.85 8.34
N PRO A 72 12.34 8.63 9.26
CA PRO A 72 12.04 8.49 10.69
C PRO A 72 11.33 9.71 11.32
N ILE A 73 11.56 10.90 10.77
CA ILE A 73 10.99 12.17 11.25
C ILE A 73 9.69 12.50 10.51
N CYS A 74 9.61 12.18 9.22
CA CYS A 74 8.49 12.54 8.36
C CYS A 74 7.39 11.47 8.32
N GLY A 75 7.74 10.23 8.67
CA GLY A 75 6.96 9.03 8.42
C GLY A 75 7.10 8.54 6.98
N ARG A 76 6.76 7.27 6.77
CA ARG A 76 6.75 6.62 5.46
C ARG A 76 5.59 5.62 5.42
N PRO A 77 4.35 6.08 5.18
CA PRO A 77 3.20 5.21 5.00
C PRO A 77 3.44 4.27 3.83
N LEU A 78 3.29 2.96 4.01
CA LEU A 78 3.50 1.96 2.96
C LEU A 78 2.20 1.26 2.55
N GLY A 79 1.25 1.13 3.48
CA GLY A 79 -0.05 0.49 3.22
C GLY A 79 -1.22 1.37 3.66
N LEU A 80 -2.20 1.54 2.77
CA LEU A 80 -3.44 2.27 3.04
C LEU A 80 -4.67 1.35 2.90
N LYS A 81 -5.61 1.46 3.85
CA LYS A 81 -6.91 0.78 3.76
C LYS A 81 -7.98 1.52 4.57
N PHE A 82 -9.08 1.88 3.91
CA PHE A 82 -10.27 2.39 4.60
C PHE A 82 -11.07 1.24 5.22
N HIS A 83 -11.55 1.46 6.44
CA HIS A 83 -12.57 0.63 7.06
C HIS A 83 -13.95 1.03 6.55
N ILE A 84 -14.73 0.06 6.08
CA ILE A 84 -15.96 0.32 5.33
C ILE A 84 -17.06 1.01 6.15
N GLU A 85 -17.23 0.62 7.41
CA GLU A 85 -18.29 1.16 8.28
C GLU A 85 -17.93 2.50 8.93
N THR A 86 -16.71 2.61 9.49
CA THR A 86 -16.30 3.82 10.23
C THR A 86 -15.72 4.91 9.34
N TYR A 87 -15.45 4.62 8.07
CA TYR A 87 -14.76 5.50 7.12
C TYR A 87 -13.36 5.95 7.59
N HIS A 88 -12.78 5.26 8.58
CA HIS A 88 -11.43 5.54 9.06
C HIS A 88 -10.40 4.99 8.08
N LEU A 89 -9.35 5.77 7.84
CA LEU A 89 -8.20 5.33 7.07
C LEU A 89 -7.17 4.73 8.03
N TYR A 90 -6.91 3.43 7.89
CA TYR A 90 -5.81 2.77 8.55
C TYR A 90 -4.57 2.84 7.69
N ILE A 91 -3.43 3.03 8.36
CA ILE A 91 -2.15 3.32 7.73
C ILE A 91 -1.11 2.42 8.38
N ALA A 92 -0.41 1.62 7.58
CA ALA A 92 0.82 0.97 8.01
C ALA A 92 1.99 1.87 7.62
N ASP A 93 2.66 2.45 8.61
CA ASP A 93 3.78 3.37 8.44
C ASP A 93 5.09 2.71 8.88
N ALA A 94 6.09 2.68 8.00
CA ALA A 94 7.35 1.96 8.24
C ALA A 94 8.04 2.32 9.56
N TYR A 95 7.85 3.54 10.06
CA TYR A 95 8.51 4.06 11.27
C TYR A 95 7.58 4.24 12.45
N TYR A 96 6.29 4.52 12.20
CA TYR A 96 5.31 4.78 13.27
C TYR A 96 4.35 3.63 13.54
N GLY A 97 4.45 2.52 12.80
CA GLY A 97 3.65 1.32 13.03
C GLY A 97 2.25 1.45 12.44
N LEU A 98 1.25 0.88 13.13
CA LEU A 98 -0.15 0.96 12.71
C LEU A 98 -0.77 2.25 13.23
N LEU A 99 -1.26 3.08 12.30
CA LEU A 99 -1.93 4.34 12.56
C LEU A 99 -3.37 4.32 12.04
N VAL A 100 -4.17 5.27 12.51
CA VAL A 100 -5.52 5.54 12.02
C VAL A 100 -5.78 7.03 11.93
N VAL A 101 -6.57 7.44 10.94
CA VAL A 101 -7.05 8.82 10.84
C VAL A 101 -8.55 8.86 10.52
N GLY A 102 -9.21 9.88 11.06
CA GLY A 102 -10.59 10.25 10.82
C GLY A 102 -10.99 10.32 9.34
N PRO A 103 -12.29 10.26 9.00
CA PRO A 103 -12.75 10.47 7.62
C PRO A 103 -12.46 11.89 7.08
N TYR A 104 -12.15 12.84 7.97
CA TYR A 104 -11.79 14.21 7.62
C TYR A 104 -10.27 14.43 7.51
N GLY A 105 -9.47 13.38 7.68
CA GLY A 105 -8.01 13.48 7.63
C GLY A 105 -7.41 14.15 8.86
N GLY A 106 -6.25 14.79 8.69
CA GLY A 106 -5.49 15.43 9.75
C GLY A 106 -4.29 14.60 10.22
N VAL A 107 -3.92 14.75 11.49
CA VAL A 107 -2.81 13.97 12.08
C VAL A 107 -3.31 12.59 12.48
N ALA A 108 -2.64 11.54 12.03
CA ALA A 108 -2.98 10.18 12.38
C ALA A 108 -2.65 9.86 13.86
N GLU A 109 -3.50 9.06 14.47
CA GLU A 109 -3.30 8.49 15.80
C GLU A 109 -2.56 7.16 15.70
N LYS A 110 -1.62 6.91 16.63
CA LYS A 110 -0.90 5.63 16.73
C LYS A 110 -1.75 4.60 17.44
N LEU A 111 -2.12 3.52 16.74
CA LEU A 111 -2.84 2.39 17.33
C LEU A 111 -1.92 1.35 17.94
N ALA A 112 -0.84 1.00 17.23
CA ALA A 112 0.11 0.00 17.69
C ALA A 112 1.51 0.24 17.13
N THR A 113 2.52 0.14 17.99
CA THR A 113 3.94 0.25 17.65
C THR A 113 4.73 -1.01 18.00
N SER A 114 4.08 -2.00 18.62
CA SER A 114 4.67 -3.28 19.03
C SER A 114 3.60 -4.36 19.17
N ALA A 115 4.01 -5.63 19.13
CA ALA A 115 3.16 -6.78 19.46
C ALA A 115 3.97 -7.83 20.21
N GLY A 116 3.41 -8.39 21.28
CA GLY A 116 4.10 -9.38 22.12
C GLY A 116 5.40 -8.83 22.75
N GLY A 117 5.44 -7.54 23.05
CA GLY A 117 6.64 -6.86 23.58
C GLY A 117 7.73 -6.58 22.54
N ILE A 118 7.54 -6.97 21.27
CA ILE A 118 8.51 -6.72 20.19
C ILE A 118 8.06 -5.49 19.38
N PRO A 119 8.85 -4.41 19.37
CA PRO A 119 8.59 -3.24 18.53
C PRO A 119 8.54 -3.59 17.04
N PHE A 120 7.64 -2.93 16.32
CA PHE A 120 7.63 -3.00 14.86
C PHE A 120 8.88 -2.33 14.29
N LYS A 121 9.29 -2.80 13.11
CA LYS A 121 10.50 -2.32 12.43
C LYS A 121 10.25 -1.80 11.04
N PHE A 122 9.30 -2.39 10.32
CA PHE A 122 8.96 -1.95 8.96
C PHE A 122 7.56 -2.45 8.61
N THR A 123 6.54 -1.74 9.08
CA THR A 123 5.15 -2.11 8.74
C THR A 123 4.84 -1.71 7.31
N ASN A 124 4.39 -2.68 6.49
CA ASN A 124 4.19 -2.49 5.05
C ASN A 124 2.74 -2.70 4.61
N GLY A 125 2.42 -3.88 4.07
CA GLY A 125 1.10 -4.18 3.52
C GLY A 125 0.03 -4.19 4.61
N LEU A 126 -1.17 -3.70 4.28
CA LEU A 126 -2.30 -3.55 5.18
C LEU A 126 -3.61 -3.94 4.48
N ASP A 127 -4.42 -4.77 5.13
CA ASP A 127 -5.80 -5.08 4.73
C ASP A 127 -6.72 -5.17 5.95
N ILE A 128 -8.02 -5.04 5.73
CA ILE A 128 -9.04 -5.09 6.78
C ILE A 128 -10.12 -6.08 6.34
N ASP A 129 -10.43 -7.04 7.21
CA ASP A 129 -11.57 -7.92 7.03
C ASP A 129 -12.86 -7.13 7.28
N THR A 130 -13.66 -6.98 6.22
CA THR A 130 -14.88 -6.19 6.26
C THR A 130 -15.99 -6.80 7.11
N LYS A 131 -15.93 -8.11 7.41
CA LYS A 131 -16.94 -8.78 8.24
C LYS A 131 -16.65 -8.65 9.73
N THR A 132 -15.37 -8.71 10.10
CA THR A 132 -14.94 -8.78 11.50
C THR A 132 -14.29 -7.49 11.98
N GLY A 133 -13.96 -6.56 11.07
CA GLY A 133 -13.16 -5.38 11.37
C GLY A 133 -11.69 -5.69 11.69
N MET A 134 -11.25 -6.96 11.62
CA MET A 134 -9.87 -7.31 11.96
C MET A 134 -8.89 -6.68 10.97
N VAL A 135 -7.87 -6.00 11.52
CA VAL A 135 -6.80 -5.36 10.74
C VAL A 135 -5.63 -6.31 10.61
N TYR A 136 -5.18 -6.55 9.38
CA TYR A 136 -4.03 -7.40 9.07
C TYR A 136 -2.93 -6.56 8.44
N PHE A 137 -1.71 -6.65 8.95
CA PHE A 137 -0.57 -5.98 8.32
C PHE A 137 0.72 -6.79 8.43
N THR A 138 1.68 -6.48 7.56
CA THR A 138 3.00 -7.09 7.60
C THR A 138 3.99 -6.21 8.34
N ASP A 139 4.89 -6.83 9.12
CA ASP A 139 6.07 -6.20 9.71
C ASP A 139 7.32 -6.97 9.29
N ASN A 140 8.22 -6.30 8.56
CA ASN A 140 9.45 -6.89 8.03
C ASN A 140 10.66 -6.40 8.85
N SER A 141 11.47 -7.31 9.38
CA SER A 141 12.74 -6.93 10.02
C SER A 141 13.93 -7.65 9.38
N THR A 142 14.96 -6.90 9.00
CA THR A 142 16.24 -7.43 8.51
C THR A 142 17.26 -7.65 9.62
N VAL A 143 17.02 -7.15 10.84
CA VAL A 143 18.01 -7.11 11.94
C VAL A 143 17.89 -8.30 12.91
N ILE A 144 16.71 -8.88 13.09
CA ILE A 144 16.50 -10.07 13.94
C ILE A 144 15.99 -11.20 13.04
N GLN A 145 16.84 -12.17 12.71
CA GLN A 145 16.55 -13.40 11.93
C GLN A 145 15.38 -13.26 10.93
N ARG A 146 15.50 -12.44 9.85
CA ARG A 146 14.57 -12.38 8.69
C ARG A 146 13.13 -12.89 8.95
N ARG A 147 12.43 -12.37 9.96
CA ARG A 147 11.04 -12.79 10.24
C ARG A 147 10.13 -11.80 9.53
N MET A 148 9.54 -12.24 8.42
CA MET A 148 8.38 -11.57 7.82
C MET A 148 7.15 -12.04 8.63
N ARG A 149 6.48 -11.13 9.33
CA ARG A 149 5.31 -11.48 10.16
C ARG A 149 4.05 -10.86 9.58
N ILE A 150 2.97 -11.63 9.52
CA ILE A 150 1.61 -11.10 9.37
C ILE A 150 1.04 -10.96 10.77
N LEU A 151 0.65 -9.75 11.15
CA LEU A 151 0.06 -9.43 12.44
C LEU A 151 -1.43 -9.13 12.26
N LYS A 152 -2.24 -9.53 13.24
CA LYS A 152 -3.70 -9.39 13.25
C LYS A 152 -4.13 -8.60 14.50
N PHE A 153 -4.94 -7.57 14.32
CA PHE A 153 -5.42 -6.67 15.38
C PHE A 153 -6.95 -6.61 15.40
N ASN A 154 -7.56 -6.69 16.59
CA ASN A 154 -9.01 -6.63 16.78
C ASN A 154 -9.43 -5.22 17.16
N LEU A 155 -10.32 -4.62 16.38
CA LEU A 155 -10.84 -3.28 16.62
C LEU A 155 -11.89 -3.23 17.74
N GLU A 156 -12.62 -4.31 18.00
CA GLU A 156 -13.70 -4.36 19.00
C GLU A 156 -13.21 -4.60 20.44
N SER A 157 -11.94 -4.99 20.62
CA SER A 157 -11.37 -5.27 21.93
C SER A 157 -10.03 -4.56 22.12
N GLY A 158 -10.08 -3.25 22.30
CA GLY A 158 -9.01 -2.43 22.88
C GLY A 158 -8.69 -2.75 24.36
N ALA A 159 -9.28 -3.81 24.93
CA ALA A 159 -8.91 -4.35 26.23
C ALA A 159 -9.09 -5.88 26.24
N LYS A 160 -8.02 -6.60 26.60
CA LYS A 160 -7.92 -8.05 26.85
C LYS A 160 -7.52 -8.95 25.65
N ALA A 161 -6.31 -8.75 25.11
CA ALA A 161 -5.52 -9.88 24.62
C ALA A 161 -4.60 -10.33 25.77
N LYS A 162 -4.92 -11.47 26.42
CA LYS A 162 -4.13 -11.98 27.56
C LYS A 162 -3.19 -13.13 27.23
N ASN A 163 -3.23 -13.75 26.05
CA ASN A 163 -2.24 -14.75 25.64
C ASN A 163 -2.10 -14.79 24.11
N MET A 164 -0.86 -14.74 23.62
CA MET A 164 -0.47 -14.78 22.21
C MET A 164 0.09 -16.17 21.86
N SER A 165 -0.70 -17.20 22.08
CA SER A 165 -0.30 -18.57 21.77
C SER A 165 -1.52 -19.39 21.41
N GLU A 166 -2.00 -19.23 20.17
CA GLU A 166 -2.84 -20.23 19.53
C GLU A 166 -2.74 -20.08 18.01
N VAL A 167 -2.31 -21.17 17.39
CA VAL A 167 -2.30 -21.50 15.95
C VAL A 167 -1.24 -20.80 15.08
N PHE A 168 0.00 -21.30 15.14
CA PHE A 168 0.89 -21.30 13.97
C PHE A 168 0.86 -22.69 13.36
N ALA A 169 0.00 -22.91 12.37
CA ALA A 169 0.26 -23.94 11.36
C ALA A 169 1.39 -23.44 10.45
N ASP A 170 2.23 -24.33 9.95
CA ASP A 170 3.23 -23.95 8.95
C ASP A 170 2.53 -23.30 7.74
N PRO A 171 3.04 -22.17 7.23
CA PRO A 171 2.39 -21.46 6.13
C PRO A 171 2.41 -22.32 4.86
N GLU A 172 1.24 -22.60 4.31
CA GLU A 172 1.12 -23.22 2.99
C GLU A 172 1.47 -22.19 1.90
N VAL A 173 2.15 -22.64 0.84
CA VAL A 173 2.48 -21.80 -0.31
C VAL A 173 1.18 -21.48 -1.07
N PHE A 174 0.69 -20.25 -0.95
CA PHE A 174 -0.53 -19.78 -1.63
C PHE A 174 -0.38 -19.68 -3.16
N ALA A 175 0.76 -19.15 -3.64
CA ALA A 175 1.04 -19.04 -5.07
C ALA A 175 2.56 -18.89 -5.33
N VAL A 176 3.04 -19.44 -6.45
CA VAL A 176 4.40 -19.18 -6.96
C VAL A 176 4.33 -18.04 -7.97
N LEU A 177 5.12 -16.99 -7.72
CA LEU A 177 5.11 -15.76 -8.52
C LEU A 177 6.26 -15.76 -9.53
N PRO A 178 6.05 -15.19 -10.73
CA PRO A 178 7.09 -15.12 -11.76
C PRO A 178 8.20 -14.10 -11.43
N ARG A 179 7.94 -13.19 -10.47
CA ARG A 179 8.85 -12.13 -10.00
C ARG A 179 8.61 -11.87 -8.51
N VAL A 180 9.52 -11.10 -7.89
CA VAL A 180 9.39 -10.71 -6.48
C VAL A 180 8.16 -9.80 -6.31
N PRO A 181 7.23 -10.15 -5.41
CA PRO A 181 6.05 -9.34 -5.14
C PRO A 181 6.41 -8.05 -4.40
N ASP A 182 5.60 -7.03 -4.63
CA ASP A 182 5.51 -5.82 -3.80
C ASP A 182 4.15 -5.83 -3.06
N ASN A 183 3.26 -4.84 -3.24
CA ASN A 183 1.95 -4.85 -2.58
C ASN A 183 0.96 -5.85 -3.19
N ILE A 184 0.12 -6.41 -2.30
CA ILE A 184 -1.07 -7.21 -2.61
C ILE A 184 -2.34 -6.42 -2.27
N LYS A 185 -3.31 -6.36 -3.18
CA LYS A 185 -4.60 -5.67 -2.96
C LYS A 185 -5.78 -6.53 -3.38
N ARG A 186 -6.68 -6.76 -2.43
CA ARG A 186 -7.97 -7.42 -2.66
C ARG A 186 -8.95 -6.50 -3.40
N ASN A 187 -9.74 -7.06 -4.32
CA ASN A 187 -10.89 -6.42 -4.93
C ASN A 187 -12.19 -6.80 -4.17
N LYS A 188 -13.36 -6.36 -4.67
CA LYS A 188 -14.66 -6.62 -4.03
C LYS A 188 -15.10 -8.09 -4.12
N ASP A 189 -14.57 -8.84 -5.08
CA ASP A 189 -14.94 -10.23 -5.37
C ASP A 189 -14.09 -11.23 -4.55
N GLY A 190 -13.11 -10.73 -3.79
CA GLY A 190 -12.17 -11.56 -3.03
C GLY A 190 -10.88 -11.88 -3.78
N ASP A 191 -10.76 -11.49 -5.04
CA ASP A 191 -9.54 -11.67 -5.83
C ASP A 191 -8.45 -10.68 -5.42
N PHE A 192 -7.19 -11.04 -5.68
CA PHE A 192 -6.02 -10.27 -5.28
C PHE A 192 -5.18 -9.88 -6.48
N TRP A 193 -4.83 -8.61 -6.56
CA TRP A 193 -3.74 -8.14 -7.40
C TRP A 193 -2.43 -8.13 -6.63
N VAL A 194 -1.39 -8.68 -7.24
CA VAL A 194 -0.02 -8.60 -6.74
C VAL A 194 0.81 -7.79 -7.73
N ALA A 195 1.42 -6.71 -7.25
CA ALA A 195 2.37 -5.90 -8.03
C ALA A 195 3.73 -6.59 -8.13
N LEU A 196 4.39 -6.47 -9.29
CA LEU A 196 5.68 -7.07 -9.58
C LEU A 196 6.69 -6.01 -10.02
N ASN A 197 7.57 -5.60 -9.09
CA ASN A 197 8.48 -4.47 -9.28
C ASN A 197 9.88 -4.88 -9.77
N THR A 198 10.41 -5.98 -9.24
CA THR A 198 11.82 -6.37 -9.42
C THR A 198 12.14 -6.82 -10.85
N GLY A 199 13.32 -6.41 -11.35
CA GLY A 199 13.84 -6.82 -12.66
C GLY A 199 13.57 -5.86 -13.82
N ARG A 200 12.97 -4.68 -13.57
CA ARG A 200 12.76 -3.64 -14.59
C ARG A 200 13.83 -2.53 -14.61
N SER A 201 14.91 -2.69 -13.82
CA SER A 201 16.06 -1.77 -13.79
C SER A 201 16.91 -1.95 -15.05
N GLU A 202 16.95 -0.89 -15.86
CA GLU A 202 17.76 -0.67 -17.07
C GLU A 202 17.80 -1.84 -18.08
N SER A 203 16.98 -1.71 -19.13
CA SER A 203 17.06 -2.40 -20.44
C SER A 203 17.50 -3.87 -20.39
N ILE A 204 16.55 -4.79 -20.35
CA ILE A 204 16.83 -6.19 -20.67
C ILE A 204 16.29 -6.48 -22.07
N GLN A 205 17.22 -6.62 -23.02
CA GLN A 205 17.03 -7.45 -24.20
C GLN A 205 16.71 -8.86 -23.72
N SER A 206 15.42 -9.22 -23.67
CA SER A 206 15.03 -10.63 -23.62
C SER A 206 13.62 -10.78 -24.15
N ASP A 207 13.38 -11.84 -24.89
CA ASP A 207 12.05 -12.32 -25.28
C ASP A 207 11.22 -12.85 -24.09
N ALA A 208 11.65 -12.58 -22.84
CA ALA A 208 10.95 -13.00 -21.64
C ALA A 208 9.71 -12.13 -21.39
N SER A 209 8.65 -12.77 -20.90
CA SER A 209 7.43 -12.09 -20.45
C SER A 209 7.73 -11.01 -19.40
N ASP A 210 7.03 -9.88 -19.48
CA ASP A 210 7.19 -8.74 -18.57
C ASP A 210 5.96 -8.55 -17.68
N PRO A 211 5.62 -9.52 -16.81
CA PRO A 211 4.47 -9.37 -15.93
C PRO A 211 4.76 -8.31 -14.90
N ILE A 212 3.92 -7.28 -14.88
CA ILE A 212 3.99 -6.16 -13.97
C ILE A 212 2.95 -6.21 -12.85
N GLY A 213 1.92 -7.04 -13.04
CA GLY A 213 0.99 -7.42 -12.01
C GLY A 213 0.29 -8.72 -12.37
N VAL A 214 -0.16 -9.47 -11.37
CA VAL A 214 -0.92 -10.70 -11.58
C VAL A 214 -2.12 -10.72 -10.65
N LYS A 215 -3.30 -11.05 -11.21
CA LYS A 215 -4.54 -11.25 -10.47
C LYS A 215 -4.70 -12.73 -10.13
N TYR A 216 -4.98 -13.02 -8.87
CA TYR A 216 -5.21 -14.35 -8.32
C TYR A 216 -6.60 -14.42 -7.68
N ASN A 217 -7.25 -15.58 -7.74
CA ASN A 217 -8.41 -15.86 -6.89
C ASN A 217 -7.99 -16.35 -5.50
N GLU A 218 -8.96 -16.60 -4.61
CA GLU A 218 -8.72 -17.13 -3.25
C GLU A 218 -8.08 -18.52 -3.19
N LYS A 219 -7.99 -19.23 -4.32
CA LYS A 219 -7.31 -20.54 -4.42
C LYS A 219 -5.89 -20.41 -5.00
N GLY A 220 -5.37 -19.19 -5.17
CA GLY A 220 -4.05 -18.96 -5.78
C GLY A 220 -4.00 -19.21 -7.29
N THR A 221 -5.15 -19.36 -7.96
CA THR A 221 -5.21 -19.53 -9.41
C THR A 221 -5.07 -18.17 -10.11
N VAL A 222 -4.22 -18.11 -11.13
CA VAL A 222 -4.04 -16.90 -11.94
C VAL A 222 -5.30 -16.66 -12.78
N LEU A 223 -5.91 -15.49 -12.60
CA LEU A 223 -7.04 -15.02 -13.40
C LEU A 223 -6.61 -14.11 -14.55
N LYS A 224 -5.62 -13.24 -14.30
CA LYS A 224 -5.14 -12.27 -15.31
C LYS A 224 -3.70 -11.90 -15.05
N ARG A 225 -2.96 -11.58 -16.11
CA ARG A 225 -1.61 -11.02 -16.05
C ARG A 225 -1.64 -9.65 -16.73
N LEU A 226 -1.08 -8.66 -16.07
CA LEU A 226 -0.82 -7.35 -16.65
C LEU A 226 0.63 -7.34 -17.16
N ASP A 227 0.81 -7.12 -18.46
CA ASP A 227 2.12 -7.13 -19.11
C ASP A 227 2.63 -5.69 -19.31
N GLY A 228 3.88 -5.43 -18.93
CA GLY A 228 4.57 -4.14 -19.04
C GLY A 228 5.08 -3.83 -20.43
N HIS A 229 5.01 -4.79 -21.34
CA HIS A 229 5.45 -4.73 -22.73
C HIS A 229 6.91 -4.31 -22.90
N ASN A 230 7.78 -4.59 -21.91
CA ASN A 230 9.17 -4.13 -21.87
C ASN A 230 9.32 -2.60 -22.04
N GLY A 231 8.23 -1.86 -21.82
CA GLY A 231 8.18 -0.42 -22.03
C GLY A 231 8.63 0.36 -20.80
N ILE A 232 9.03 1.61 -21.01
CA ILE A 232 9.38 2.54 -19.92
C ILE A 232 8.17 2.93 -19.06
N ILE A 233 6.96 2.76 -19.57
CA ILE A 233 5.72 2.97 -18.81
C ILE A 233 5.59 1.85 -17.76
N PHE A 234 5.31 2.27 -16.52
CA PHE A 234 5.25 1.39 -15.35
C PHE A 234 6.52 0.60 -15.06
N ASN A 235 7.70 1.10 -15.46
CA ASN A 235 8.98 0.44 -15.14
C ASN A 235 9.34 0.45 -13.64
N SER A 236 8.49 1.04 -12.80
CA SER A 236 8.50 0.87 -11.34
C SER A 236 7.06 0.83 -10.87
N ILE A 237 6.69 -0.25 -10.18
CA ILE A 237 5.33 -0.47 -9.67
C ILE A 237 5.41 -1.10 -8.30
N SER A 238 4.77 -0.47 -7.35
CA SER A 238 4.64 -1.03 -6.00
C SER A 238 3.25 -1.59 -5.74
N GLU A 239 2.23 -1.15 -6.48
CA GLU A 239 0.86 -1.56 -6.24
C GLU A 239 0.03 -1.54 -7.52
N VAL A 240 -0.84 -2.54 -7.66
CA VAL A 240 -1.92 -2.57 -8.65
C VAL A 240 -3.23 -2.68 -7.88
N LYS A 241 -4.04 -1.63 -7.93
CA LYS A 241 -5.34 -1.57 -7.25
C LYS A 241 -6.46 -1.55 -8.28
N GLU A 242 -7.27 -2.61 -8.29
CA GLU A 242 -8.51 -2.65 -9.05
C GLU A 242 -9.62 -1.89 -8.30
N TYR A 243 -10.24 -0.95 -9.00
CA TYR A 243 -11.36 -0.16 -8.49
C TYR A 243 -12.20 0.38 -9.67
N ASN A 244 -13.53 0.20 -9.62
CA ASN A 244 -14.48 0.66 -10.63
C ASN A 244 -14.06 0.34 -12.08
N HIS A 245 -13.71 -0.93 -12.37
CA HIS A 245 -13.30 -1.38 -13.71
C HIS A 245 -12.06 -0.67 -14.27
N ARG A 246 -11.20 -0.17 -13.37
CA ARG A 246 -9.92 0.43 -13.70
C ARG A 246 -8.83 -0.14 -12.82
N LEU A 247 -7.60 -0.14 -13.33
CA LEU A 247 -6.42 -0.41 -12.52
C LEU A 247 -5.72 0.89 -12.20
N TYR A 248 -5.54 1.16 -10.91
CA TYR A 248 -4.73 2.23 -10.39
C TYR A 248 -3.36 1.68 -10.01
N ILE A 249 -2.31 2.31 -10.53
CA ILE A 249 -0.94 1.81 -10.45
C ILE A 249 -0.12 2.78 -9.62
N GLY A 250 0.38 2.26 -8.50
CA GLY A 250 1.28 2.96 -7.60
C GLY A 250 2.74 2.69 -7.93
N SER A 251 3.63 3.56 -7.45
CA SER A 251 5.07 3.43 -7.61
C SER A 251 5.81 4.06 -6.44
N VAL A 252 6.99 3.52 -6.10
CA VAL A 252 7.93 4.14 -5.14
C VAL A 252 8.57 5.40 -5.72
N THR A 253 8.71 5.48 -7.05
CA THR A 253 9.59 6.47 -7.71
C THR A 253 8.86 7.43 -8.64
N LYS A 254 7.68 7.05 -9.15
CA LYS A 254 6.98 7.90 -10.14
C LYS A 254 6.24 9.06 -9.48
N PRO A 255 6.23 10.25 -10.10
CA PRO A 255 5.52 11.42 -9.59
C PRO A 255 4.04 11.43 -10.04
N TYR A 256 3.42 10.27 -10.21
CA TYR A 256 2.04 10.16 -10.68
C TYR A 256 1.40 8.84 -10.25
N VAL A 257 0.06 8.86 -10.12
CA VAL A 257 -0.74 7.63 -10.10
C VAL A 257 -1.09 7.26 -11.54
N GLY A 258 -0.75 6.03 -11.94
CA GLY A 258 -1.11 5.50 -13.25
C GLY A 258 -2.54 4.95 -13.27
N ILE A 259 -3.25 5.09 -14.39
CA ILE A 259 -4.61 4.57 -14.56
C ILE A 259 -4.71 3.82 -15.88
N LEU A 260 -5.15 2.56 -15.84
CA LEU A 260 -5.57 1.81 -17.00
C LEU A 260 -7.10 1.71 -17.01
N ASN A 261 -7.74 2.21 -18.08
CA ASN A 261 -9.19 2.40 -18.14
C ASN A 261 -9.97 1.21 -18.69
N ASP A 262 -9.29 0.23 -19.29
CA ASP A 262 -9.92 -0.93 -19.93
C ASP A 262 -9.61 -2.19 -19.14
N TYR A 263 -10.28 -2.32 -17.99
CA TYR A 263 -10.17 -3.49 -17.15
C TYR A 263 -11.50 -4.22 -16.92
#